data_AF-A0A8X6Q7A5-F1
#
_entry.id   AF-A0A8X6Q7A5-F1
#
_cell.length_a   1.000
_cell.length_b   1.000
_cell.length_c   1.000
_cell.angle_alpha   90.00
_cell.angle_beta   90.00
_cell.angle_gamma   90.00
#
_symmetry.space_group_name_H-M   'P 1'
#
loop_
_entity.id
_entity.type
_entity.pdbx_description
1 polymer ?
#
loop_
_entity_poly.entity_id
_entity_poly.type
_entity_poly.pdbx_seq_one_letter_code
_entity_poly.pdbx_strand_id
1 'polypeptide(L)'
;MELDRLRKKRKAFKSSTTKLTKRNEESKNSDNSSELDELLNLLQNKIDNIKILDDQIVDLIDVNDTETEIRKPTAYSADIEKALIQIMLYEQDRDVARFFWTENPSDYDPKHLQVYRLTRVLFGLTSNPFMLATIIKHHLEKYKDKYPDTAEIVQSSLYVDDFISGQENVDKALQTSLESTDIFEEAGMSLRKWNTNSKELERLCTENKVPVEDSNCLSELGVVPLRAITRVFDPVGFLSPVVIRLKLLLQDIWTSGIDWDEELPCSLKSEWIELCSEIPELKSILIPRYYLWNIKDEVESLALHSFSDSSKRGYGCVTYLWVVCKNGNVGTSFISSKSRESPLKTGSLPRLELLGALLLVRLASRIAKSFKYKLAVYYWTDSTIVYCWVKSCPDKFKPFVKNRLEEIQKISGPSC
;
A
#
# COMPACT_ATOMS: atom_id res chain seq x y z
N MET A 1 -25.77 -6.71 16.01
CA MET A 1 -26.62 -5.85 15.15
C MET A 1 -25.82 -4.90 14.27
N GLU A 2 -24.98 -4.01 14.82
CA GLU A 2 -24.28 -2.97 14.03
C GLU A 2 -23.08 -3.51 13.21
N LEU A 3 -22.32 -4.46 13.76
CA LEU A 3 -21.25 -5.20 13.06
C LEU A 3 -21.76 -6.11 11.92
N ASP A 4 -22.97 -6.65 12.04
CA ASP A 4 -23.59 -7.46 11.00
C ASP A 4 -24.15 -6.61 9.86
N ARG A 5 -24.62 -5.39 10.16
CA ARG A 5 -24.94 -4.37 9.15
C ARG A 5 -23.71 -3.99 8.33
N LEU A 6 -22.57 -3.77 8.96
CA LEU A 6 -21.30 -3.45 8.28
C LEU A 6 -20.78 -4.63 7.41
N ARG A 7 -20.94 -5.88 7.88
CA ARG A 7 -20.61 -7.08 7.10
C ARG A 7 -21.56 -7.31 5.92
N LYS A 8 -22.87 -7.03 6.08
CA LYS A 8 -23.85 -7.06 4.99
C LYS A 8 -23.56 -5.97 3.94
N LYS A 9 -23.22 -4.75 4.36
CA LYS A 9 -22.79 -3.65 3.44
C LYS A 9 -21.52 -4.03 2.65
N ARG A 10 -20.54 -4.68 3.28
CA ARG A 10 -19.31 -5.17 2.61
C ARG A 10 -19.56 -6.31 1.61
N LYS A 11 -20.59 -7.15 1.81
CA LYS A 11 -21.01 -8.17 0.82
C LYS A 11 -21.79 -7.57 -0.35
N ALA A 12 -22.65 -6.58 -0.10
CA ALA A 12 -23.33 -5.82 -1.15
C ALA A 12 -22.32 -5.11 -2.08
N PHE A 13 -21.22 -4.60 -1.52
CA PHE A 13 -20.13 -3.94 -2.24
C PHE A 13 -19.45 -4.81 -3.33
N LYS A 14 -19.27 -6.11 -3.09
CA LYS A 14 -18.71 -7.05 -4.11
C LYS A 14 -19.68 -7.35 -5.25
N SER A 15 -20.99 -7.26 -5.00
CA SER A 15 -22.03 -7.45 -6.03
C SER A 15 -22.26 -6.17 -6.84
N SER A 16 -22.11 -5.00 -6.22
CA SER A 16 -22.32 -3.70 -6.86
C SER A 16 -21.15 -3.29 -7.76
N THR A 17 -19.92 -3.73 -7.48
CA THR A 17 -18.73 -3.50 -8.33
C THR A 17 -18.89 -4.11 -9.72
N THR A 18 -19.56 -5.26 -9.84
CA THR A 18 -19.87 -5.90 -11.14
C THR A 18 -21.00 -5.19 -11.90
N LYS A 19 -21.92 -4.51 -11.19
CA LYS A 19 -22.98 -3.69 -11.81
C LYS A 19 -22.43 -2.32 -12.26
N LEU A 20 -21.42 -1.78 -11.59
CA LEU A 20 -20.78 -0.50 -11.93
C LEU A 20 -20.11 -0.51 -13.31
N THR A 21 -19.47 -1.61 -13.71
CA THR A 21 -18.88 -1.75 -15.05
C THR A 21 -19.90 -1.70 -16.18
N LYS A 22 -21.20 -1.92 -15.91
CA LYS A 22 -22.27 -1.93 -16.91
C LYS A 22 -23.03 -0.60 -17.05
N ARG A 23 -22.95 0.30 -16.06
CA ARG A 23 -23.72 1.56 -16.05
C ARG A 23 -22.91 2.80 -16.46
N ASN A 24 -21.58 2.73 -16.39
CA ASN A 24 -20.71 3.84 -16.81
C ASN A 24 -20.67 4.08 -18.34
N GLU A 25 -21.25 3.19 -19.15
CA GLU A 25 -21.39 3.44 -20.59
C GLU A 25 -22.53 4.42 -20.92
N GLU A 26 -23.43 4.76 -19.98
CA GLU A 26 -24.71 5.42 -20.31
C GLU A 26 -24.91 6.85 -19.77
N SER A 27 -23.99 7.44 -18.98
CA SER A 27 -24.22 8.81 -18.44
C SER A 27 -23.02 9.75 -18.64
N LYS A 28 -22.98 10.42 -19.79
CA LYS A 28 -22.27 11.69 -19.99
C LYS A 28 -23.31 12.81 -19.98
N ASN A 29 -23.23 13.72 -18.99
CA ASN A 29 -23.58 15.16 -19.12
C ASN A 29 -23.70 15.82 -17.74
N SER A 30 -22.72 16.66 -17.37
CA SER A 30 -22.93 17.94 -16.67
C SER A 30 -21.61 18.73 -16.55
N ASP A 31 -21.60 19.98 -17.00
CA ASP A 31 -20.42 20.82 -17.27
C ASP A 31 -19.61 21.33 -16.05
N ASN A 32 -20.04 21.09 -14.80
CA ASN A 32 -19.21 21.42 -13.62
C ASN A 32 -18.17 20.32 -13.28
N SER A 33 -18.21 19.20 -14.00
CA SER A 33 -17.24 18.08 -13.92
C SER A 33 -15.83 18.49 -14.39
N SER A 34 -15.75 19.45 -15.32
CA SER A 34 -14.55 19.79 -16.09
C SER A 34 -13.34 20.24 -15.24
N GLU A 35 -13.53 21.14 -14.27
CA GLU A 35 -12.44 21.74 -13.49
C GLU A 35 -11.87 20.77 -12.44
N LEU A 36 -12.75 19.95 -11.83
CA LEU A 36 -12.38 18.93 -10.87
C LEU A 36 -11.76 17.70 -11.56
N ASP A 37 -12.25 17.36 -12.76
CA ASP A 37 -11.66 16.35 -13.64
C ASP A 37 -10.25 16.76 -14.10
N GLU A 38 -10.01 18.04 -14.37
CA GLU A 38 -8.66 18.56 -14.65
C GLU A 38 -7.74 18.42 -13.44
N LEU A 39 -8.21 18.81 -12.24
CA LEU A 39 -7.44 18.69 -10.99
C LEU A 39 -7.14 17.23 -10.63
N LEU A 40 -8.07 16.31 -10.85
CA LEU A 40 -7.93 14.88 -10.56
C LEU A 40 -7.11 14.15 -11.63
N ASN A 41 -7.21 14.51 -12.91
CA ASN A 41 -6.29 14.05 -13.95
C ASN A 41 -4.87 14.56 -13.69
N LEU A 42 -4.74 15.79 -13.19
CA LEU A 42 -3.46 16.32 -12.75
C LEU A 42 -2.92 15.51 -11.57
N LEU A 43 -3.79 15.06 -10.66
CA LEU A 43 -3.51 14.25 -9.46
C LEU A 43 -3.15 12.80 -9.79
N GLN A 44 -3.85 12.18 -10.75
CA GLN A 44 -3.61 10.83 -11.23
C GLN A 44 -2.30 10.78 -12.03
N ASN A 45 -2.13 11.66 -13.04
CA ASN A 45 -0.85 11.85 -13.73
C ASN A 45 0.28 12.19 -12.74
N LYS A 46 -0.01 12.85 -11.63
CA LYS A 46 0.97 13.18 -10.57
C LYS A 46 1.36 12.00 -9.70
N ILE A 47 0.39 11.23 -9.23
CA ILE A 47 0.61 9.98 -8.48
C ILE A 47 1.36 9.00 -9.37
N ASP A 48 1.03 8.98 -10.66
CA ASP A 48 1.70 8.16 -11.64
C ASP A 48 3.15 8.64 -11.90
N ASN A 49 3.41 9.94 -11.82
CA ASN A 49 4.75 10.54 -11.69
C ASN A 49 5.37 10.44 -10.28
N ILE A 50 4.69 9.88 -9.28
CA ILE A 50 5.25 9.59 -7.93
C ILE A 50 5.55 8.08 -7.78
N LYS A 51 4.96 7.21 -8.61
CA LYS A 51 5.33 5.78 -8.73
C LYS A 51 6.78 5.53 -9.19
N ILE A 52 7.58 6.59 -9.31
CA ILE A 52 8.98 6.59 -9.77
C ILE A 52 9.97 6.17 -8.65
N LEU A 53 9.52 5.92 -7.41
CA LEU A 53 10.47 5.88 -6.28
C LEU A 53 10.11 4.93 -5.13
N ASP A 54 9.59 3.75 -5.42
CA ASP A 54 9.15 2.83 -4.36
C ASP A 54 9.92 1.50 -4.23
N ASP A 55 10.80 1.15 -5.17
CA ASP A 55 11.10 -0.28 -5.34
C ASP A 55 12.45 -0.79 -4.82
N GLN A 56 13.13 -0.07 -3.92
CA GLN A 56 14.45 -0.51 -3.46
C GLN A 56 14.64 -0.62 -1.95
N ILE A 57 13.75 -0.16 -1.09
CA ILE A 57 14.05 -0.13 0.36
C ILE A 57 13.95 -1.51 1.05
N VAL A 58 13.34 -2.51 0.42
CA VAL A 58 13.23 -3.84 1.04
C VAL A 58 14.48 -4.72 0.82
N ASP A 59 15.30 -4.45 -0.20
CA ASP A 59 16.51 -5.26 -0.51
C ASP A 59 17.86 -4.50 -0.35
N LEU A 60 17.83 -3.24 0.09
CA LEU A 60 18.97 -2.30 -0.04
C LEU A 60 20.05 -2.32 1.03
N ILE A 61 20.23 -3.38 1.78
CA ILE A 61 21.37 -3.40 2.70
C ILE A 61 22.14 -4.62 2.35
N ASP A 62 23.00 -4.38 1.36
CA ASP A 62 24.20 -5.11 1.05
C ASP A 62 25.38 -4.15 1.00
N VAL A 63 26.11 -4.02 2.12
CA VAL A 63 27.29 -3.13 2.16
C VAL A 63 28.45 -3.66 1.32
N ASN A 64 28.34 -4.81 0.64
CA ASN A 64 29.42 -5.33 -0.20
C ASN A 64 29.04 -5.80 -1.61
N ASP A 65 27.75 -5.88 -2.00
CA ASP A 65 27.34 -6.17 -3.39
C ASP A 65 26.64 -4.98 -4.11
N THR A 66 26.66 -3.77 -3.52
CA THR A 66 26.04 -2.56 -4.08
C THR A 66 26.80 -1.96 -5.28
N GLU A 67 26.81 -2.63 -6.42
CA GLU A 67 27.07 -1.96 -7.70
C GLU A 67 26.03 -2.16 -8.80
N THR A 68 25.12 -3.14 -8.75
CA THR A 68 24.41 -3.55 -9.99
C THR A 68 22.89 -3.45 -10.02
N GLU A 69 22.12 -3.62 -8.95
CA GLU A 69 20.64 -3.73 -9.11
C GLU A 69 19.85 -2.45 -8.79
N ILE A 70 20.49 -1.43 -8.19
CA ILE A 70 19.78 -0.33 -7.50
C ILE A 70 20.00 1.05 -8.18
N ARG A 71 20.28 1.06 -9.49
CA ARG A 71 20.77 2.26 -10.23
C ARG A 71 19.96 2.64 -11.47
N LYS A 72 18.71 2.22 -11.60
CA LYS A 72 18.01 2.27 -12.89
C LYS A 72 17.08 3.50 -13.03
N PRO A 73 17.34 4.46 -13.96
CA PRO A 73 16.63 5.74 -14.06
C PRO A 73 15.22 5.65 -14.65
N THR A 74 14.86 4.59 -15.37
CA THR A 74 13.53 4.41 -15.94
C THR A 74 12.76 3.36 -15.14
N ALA A 75 11.68 3.74 -14.47
CA ALA A 75 10.85 2.86 -13.64
C ALA A 75 9.49 2.62 -14.29
N TYR A 76 8.94 1.41 -14.11
CA TYR A 76 7.64 1.02 -14.62
C TYR A 76 6.93 0.05 -13.67
N SER A 77 5.60 0.02 -13.75
CA SER A 77 4.74 -0.85 -12.95
C SER A 77 3.54 -1.35 -13.77
N ALA A 78 3.00 -2.50 -13.41
CA ALA A 78 1.81 -3.11 -13.99
C ALA A 78 1.08 -3.97 -12.95
N ASP A 79 -0.22 -4.18 -13.15
CA ASP A 79 -1.09 -5.03 -12.34
C ASP A 79 -1.47 -6.29 -13.13
N ILE A 80 -1.41 -7.46 -12.50
CA ILE A 80 -1.91 -8.71 -13.09
C ILE A 80 -3.43 -8.70 -13.05
N GLU A 81 -4.06 -8.72 -14.23
CA GLU A 81 -5.51 -8.74 -14.31
C GLU A 81 -6.10 -9.96 -13.59
N LYS A 82 -6.82 -9.68 -12.49
CA LYS A 82 -7.69 -10.66 -11.84
C LYS A 82 -6.93 -11.91 -11.41
N ALA A 83 -5.65 -11.76 -11.03
CA ALA A 83 -4.69 -12.83 -10.77
C ALA A 83 -5.28 -14.10 -10.12
N LEU A 84 -5.90 -13.95 -8.95
CA LEU A 84 -6.44 -15.09 -8.20
C LEU A 84 -7.61 -15.79 -8.90
N ILE A 85 -8.50 -15.04 -9.55
CA ILE A 85 -9.64 -15.66 -10.21
C ILE A 85 -9.24 -16.30 -11.54
N GLN A 86 -8.03 -16.12 -12.07
CA GLN A 86 -7.55 -16.92 -13.20
C GLN A 86 -7.17 -18.35 -12.80
N ILE A 87 -6.99 -18.61 -11.50
CA ILE A 87 -6.62 -19.92 -10.98
C ILE A 87 -7.86 -20.77 -10.74
N MET A 88 -7.96 -21.89 -11.45
CA MET A 88 -9.06 -22.86 -11.27
C MET A 88 -8.83 -23.76 -10.06
N LEU A 89 -9.93 -24.08 -9.37
CA LEU A 89 -9.95 -25.13 -8.36
C LEU A 89 -10.25 -26.49 -9.01
N TYR A 90 -9.50 -27.50 -8.60
CA TYR A 90 -9.82 -28.89 -8.93
C TYR A 90 -11.23 -29.24 -8.48
N GLU A 91 -11.94 -30.02 -9.28
CA GLU A 91 -13.35 -30.31 -9.04
C GLU A 91 -13.61 -30.93 -7.65
N GLN A 92 -12.69 -31.80 -7.20
CA GLN A 92 -12.72 -32.42 -5.87
C GLN A 92 -12.59 -31.41 -4.71
N ASP A 93 -11.93 -30.28 -4.93
CA ASP A 93 -11.69 -29.25 -3.90
C ASP A 93 -12.76 -28.16 -3.90
N ARG A 94 -13.63 -28.09 -4.92
CA ARG A 94 -14.67 -27.04 -5.02
C ARG A 94 -15.70 -27.12 -3.89
N ASP A 95 -15.83 -28.27 -3.26
CA ASP A 95 -16.76 -28.48 -2.16
C ASP A 95 -16.40 -27.69 -0.90
N VAL A 96 -15.11 -27.37 -0.67
CA VAL A 96 -14.69 -26.50 0.44
C VAL A 96 -14.94 -25.02 0.17
N ALA A 97 -15.23 -24.65 -1.09
CA ALA A 97 -15.48 -23.28 -1.53
C ALA A 97 -16.97 -22.99 -1.75
N ARG A 98 -17.85 -23.70 -1.04
CA ARG A 98 -19.30 -23.50 -1.09
C ARG A 98 -19.72 -22.20 -0.40
N PHE A 99 -20.73 -21.56 -0.96
CA PHE A 99 -21.41 -20.45 -0.31
C PHE A 99 -22.90 -20.48 -0.56
N PHE A 100 -23.65 -19.92 0.40
CA PHE A 100 -25.08 -19.74 0.28
C PHE A 100 -25.40 -18.40 -0.38
N TRP A 101 -26.39 -18.43 -1.27
CA TRP A 101 -26.94 -17.28 -1.96
C TRP A 101 -28.46 -17.24 -1.78
N THR A 102 -29.00 -16.04 -1.62
CA THR A 102 -30.45 -15.78 -1.59
C THR A 102 -30.71 -14.44 -2.24
N GLU A 103 -31.81 -14.33 -2.97
CA GLU A 103 -32.29 -13.04 -3.50
C GLU A 103 -32.89 -12.15 -2.40
N ASN A 104 -33.38 -12.76 -1.32
CA ASN A 104 -33.96 -12.04 -0.18
C ASN A 104 -33.17 -12.32 1.11
N PRO A 105 -32.27 -11.42 1.53
CA PRO A 105 -31.46 -11.60 2.75
C PRO A 105 -32.24 -11.58 4.07
N SER A 106 -33.55 -11.32 4.02
CA SER A 106 -34.46 -11.32 5.16
C SER A 106 -35.27 -12.60 5.26
N ASP A 107 -35.29 -13.40 4.19
CA ASP A 107 -35.90 -14.71 4.14
C ASP A 107 -34.85 -15.78 4.45
N TYR A 108 -35.06 -16.47 5.56
CA TYR A 108 -34.17 -17.53 6.05
C TYR A 108 -34.77 -18.92 5.81
N ASP A 109 -35.83 -19.07 4.99
CA ASP A 109 -36.33 -20.38 4.59
C ASP A 109 -35.22 -21.14 3.82
N PRO A 110 -34.77 -22.31 4.33
CA PRO A 110 -33.80 -23.14 3.63
C PRO A 110 -34.19 -23.51 2.19
N LYS A 111 -35.48 -23.52 1.86
CA LYS A 111 -35.98 -23.82 0.51
C LYS A 111 -35.64 -22.74 -0.52
N HIS A 112 -35.41 -21.50 -0.07
CA HIS A 112 -35.07 -20.36 -0.94
C HIS A 112 -33.56 -20.08 -0.97
N LEU A 113 -32.77 -20.89 -0.26
CA LEU A 113 -31.33 -20.76 -0.17
C LEU A 113 -30.64 -21.59 -1.25
N GLN A 114 -29.93 -20.93 -2.16
CA GLN A 114 -29.16 -21.59 -3.21
C GLN A 114 -27.74 -21.88 -2.72
N VAL A 115 -27.20 -23.04 -3.08
CA VAL A 115 -25.81 -23.42 -2.77
C VAL A 115 -24.99 -23.35 -4.03
N TYR A 116 -24.00 -22.45 -4.06
CA TYR A 116 -23.04 -22.33 -5.14
C TYR A 116 -21.67 -22.84 -4.70
N ARG A 117 -20.87 -23.28 -5.68
CA ARG A 117 -19.48 -23.69 -5.51
C ARG A 117 -18.63 -22.77 -6.37
N LEU A 118 -17.60 -22.16 -5.79
CA LEU A 118 -16.63 -21.42 -6.58
C LEU A 118 -15.78 -22.40 -7.40
N THR A 119 -15.54 -22.06 -8.66
CA THR A 119 -14.69 -22.84 -9.57
C THR A 119 -13.26 -22.31 -9.63
N ARG A 120 -13.01 -21.17 -8.99
CA ARG A 120 -11.76 -20.41 -9.00
C ARG A 120 -11.36 -20.03 -7.57
N VAL A 121 -10.08 -19.76 -7.36
CA VAL A 121 -9.53 -19.41 -6.04
C VAL A 121 -10.22 -18.15 -5.49
N LEU A 122 -10.63 -18.21 -4.23
CA LEU A 122 -11.41 -17.17 -3.57
C LEU A 122 -10.52 -16.14 -2.86
N PHE A 123 -10.90 -14.86 -2.91
CA PHE A 123 -10.20 -13.81 -2.17
C PHE A 123 -10.27 -14.03 -0.65
N GLY A 124 -9.13 -13.89 0.03
CA GLY A 124 -9.05 -13.89 1.48
C GLY A 124 -8.62 -15.22 2.12
N LEU A 125 -8.22 -16.23 1.33
CA LEU A 125 -7.50 -17.37 1.89
C LEU A 125 -6.05 -16.96 2.21
N THR A 126 -5.55 -17.44 3.34
CA THR A 126 -4.16 -17.21 3.77
C THR A 126 -3.13 -17.84 2.82
N SER A 127 -3.53 -18.86 2.05
CA SER A 127 -2.68 -19.55 1.07
C SER A 127 -2.62 -18.89 -0.30
N ASN A 128 -3.43 -17.85 -0.58
CA ASN A 128 -3.51 -17.22 -1.89
C ASN A 128 -2.17 -16.68 -2.41
N PRO A 129 -1.38 -15.93 -1.63
CA PRO A 129 -0.11 -15.40 -2.13
C PRO A 129 0.86 -16.51 -2.53
N PHE A 130 0.86 -17.63 -1.79
CA PHE A 130 1.69 -18.78 -2.09
C PHE A 130 1.28 -19.47 -3.41
N MET A 131 -0.02 -19.70 -3.60
CA MET A 131 -0.53 -20.32 -4.83
C MET A 131 -0.20 -19.47 -6.06
N LEU A 132 -0.44 -18.16 -5.98
CA LEU A 132 -0.14 -17.23 -7.07
C LEU A 132 1.36 -17.20 -7.38
N ALA A 133 2.21 -17.05 -6.36
CA ALA A 133 3.66 -17.04 -6.54
C ALA A 133 4.19 -18.34 -7.17
N THR A 134 3.62 -19.49 -6.80
CA THR A 134 4.03 -20.80 -7.35
C THR A 134 3.68 -20.92 -8.84
N ILE A 135 2.48 -20.48 -9.23
CA ILE A 135 2.04 -20.52 -10.63
C ILE A 135 2.88 -19.58 -11.48
N ILE A 136 3.08 -18.34 -11.02
CA ILE A 136 3.93 -17.36 -11.70
C ILE A 136 5.34 -17.93 -11.87
N LYS A 137 5.95 -18.46 -10.80
CA LYS A 137 7.29 -19.06 -10.86
C LYS A 137 7.37 -20.18 -11.90
N HIS A 138 6.36 -21.04 -11.98
CA HIS A 138 6.31 -22.11 -12.98
C HIS A 138 6.30 -21.57 -14.43
N HIS A 139 5.54 -20.50 -14.69
CA HIS A 139 5.54 -19.84 -16.00
C HIS A 139 6.88 -19.17 -16.30
N LEU A 140 7.49 -18.47 -15.32
CA LEU A 140 8.80 -17.85 -15.50
C LEU A 140 9.90 -18.87 -15.82
N GLU A 141 9.90 -20.03 -15.16
CA GLU A 141 10.85 -21.12 -15.45
C GLU A 141 10.77 -21.61 -16.90
N LYS A 142 9.57 -21.64 -17.50
CA LYS A 142 9.36 -22.02 -18.92
C LYS A 142 9.96 -21.00 -19.89
N TYR A 143 10.01 -19.73 -19.51
CA TYR A 143 10.54 -18.64 -20.35
C TYR A 143 11.99 -18.30 -20.07
N LYS A 144 12.62 -18.94 -19.10
CA LYS A 144 14.00 -18.66 -18.71
C LYS A 144 15.00 -18.82 -19.86
N ASP A 145 14.73 -19.73 -20.80
CA ASP A 145 15.58 -19.93 -21.99
C ASP A 145 15.35 -18.86 -23.08
N LYS A 146 14.13 -18.28 -23.15
CA LYS A 146 13.74 -17.29 -24.17
C LYS A 146 14.04 -15.86 -23.71
N TYR A 147 13.74 -15.56 -22.45
CA TYR A 147 13.86 -14.24 -21.82
C TYR A 147 14.50 -14.37 -20.43
N PRO A 148 15.78 -14.76 -20.33
CA PRO A 148 16.44 -15.03 -19.04
C PRO A 148 16.41 -13.80 -18.12
N ASP A 149 16.79 -12.65 -18.64
CA ASP A 149 16.89 -11.40 -17.88
C ASP A 149 15.50 -10.94 -17.39
N THR A 150 14.49 -10.94 -18.27
CA THR A 150 13.12 -10.54 -17.89
C THR A 150 12.50 -11.53 -16.91
N ALA A 151 12.75 -12.84 -17.07
CA ALA A 151 12.22 -13.83 -16.13
C ALA A 151 12.78 -13.63 -14.71
N GLU A 152 14.07 -13.33 -14.59
CA GLU A 152 14.72 -13.02 -13.31
C GLU A 152 14.17 -11.73 -12.69
N ILE A 153 14.07 -10.66 -13.48
CA ILE A 153 13.51 -9.38 -13.04
C ILE A 153 12.07 -9.54 -12.56
N VAL A 154 11.23 -10.21 -13.34
CA VAL A 154 9.83 -10.41 -12.97
C VAL A 154 9.74 -11.26 -11.69
N GLN A 155 10.61 -12.25 -11.52
CA GLN A 155 10.63 -13.08 -10.32
C GLN A 155 11.04 -12.28 -9.07
N SER A 156 12.02 -11.39 -9.17
CA SER A 156 12.50 -10.56 -8.06
C SER A 156 11.56 -9.41 -7.72
N SER A 157 10.77 -8.95 -8.70
CA SER A 157 10.07 -7.66 -8.61
C SER A 157 8.55 -7.77 -8.69
N LEU A 158 8.00 -8.95 -8.36
CA LEU A 158 6.56 -9.18 -8.20
C LEU A 158 6.16 -9.20 -6.72
N TYR A 159 5.21 -8.34 -6.36
CA TYR A 159 4.54 -8.36 -5.07
C TYR A 159 3.07 -8.76 -5.24
N VAL A 160 2.78 -10.05 -5.09
CA VAL A 160 1.45 -10.64 -5.29
C VAL A 160 0.95 -10.40 -6.72
N ASP A 161 0.09 -9.41 -6.95
CA ASP A 161 -0.48 -9.02 -8.24
C ASP A 161 0.19 -7.80 -8.86
N ASP A 162 1.01 -7.07 -8.11
CA ASP A 162 1.74 -5.89 -8.60
C ASP A 162 3.12 -6.30 -9.14
N PHE A 163 3.37 -6.02 -10.43
CA PHE A 163 4.69 -6.05 -11.05
C PHE A 163 5.27 -4.64 -11.05
N ILE A 164 6.41 -4.44 -10.41
CA ILE A 164 7.06 -3.12 -10.36
C ILE A 164 8.54 -3.36 -10.64
N SER A 165 9.18 -2.56 -11.48
CA SER A 165 10.60 -2.73 -11.81
C SER A 165 11.20 -1.46 -12.41
N GLY A 166 12.51 -1.50 -12.67
CA GLY A 166 13.24 -0.41 -13.33
C GLY A 166 14.32 -0.92 -14.29
N GLN A 167 14.69 -0.07 -15.25
CA GLN A 167 15.74 -0.31 -16.23
C GLN A 167 16.67 0.90 -16.44
N GLU A 168 17.89 0.62 -16.92
CA GLU A 168 18.97 1.62 -17.08
C GLU A 168 18.62 2.72 -18.09
N ASN A 169 17.73 2.39 -19.02
CA ASN A 169 17.26 3.27 -20.08
C ASN A 169 15.86 2.83 -20.53
N VAL A 170 15.25 3.67 -21.37
CA VAL A 170 13.90 3.46 -21.90
C VAL A 170 13.83 2.21 -22.79
N ASP A 171 14.87 1.91 -23.57
CA ASP A 171 14.87 0.75 -24.49
C ASP A 171 14.80 -0.58 -23.74
N LYS A 172 15.65 -0.75 -22.70
CA LYS A 172 15.60 -1.94 -21.83
C LYS A 172 14.27 -2.02 -21.07
N ALA A 173 13.74 -0.88 -20.64
CA ALA A 173 12.43 -0.82 -19.96
C ALA A 173 11.31 -1.29 -20.88
N LEU A 174 11.32 -0.85 -22.14
CA LEU A 174 10.36 -1.25 -23.16
C LEU A 174 10.49 -2.75 -23.46
N GLN A 175 11.72 -3.24 -23.66
CA GLN A 175 11.98 -4.66 -23.89
C GLN A 175 11.41 -5.52 -22.76
N THR A 176 11.73 -5.18 -21.51
CA THR A 176 11.21 -5.92 -20.34
C THR A 176 9.68 -5.85 -20.26
N SER A 177 9.08 -4.71 -20.62
CA SER A 177 7.62 -4.51 -20.60
C SER A 177 6.91 -5.38 -21.64
N LEU A 178 7.48 -5.49 -22.85
CA LEU A 178 6.94 -6.34 -23.92
C LEU A 178 7.11 -7.82 -23.61
N GLU A 179 8.32 -8.23 -23.18
CA GLU A 179 8.63 -9.62 -22.85
C GLU A 179 7.81 -10.12 -21.66
N SER A 180 7.64 -9.31 -20.62
CA SER A 180 6.76 -9.65 -19.49
C SER A 180 5.30 -9.77 -19.93
N THR A 181 4.82 -8.89 -20.81
CA THR A 181 3.47 -9.00 -21.37
C THR A 181 3.28 -10.33 -22.12
N ASP A 182 4.24 -10.75 -22.96
CA ASP A 182 4.21 -12.05 -23.67
C ASP A 182 4.13 -13.24 -22.68
N ILE A 183 4.99 -13.25 -21.65
CA ILE A 183 5.01 -14.30 -20.61
C ILE A 183 3.64 -14.41 -19.92
N PHE A 184 3.07 -13.27 -19.53
CA PHE A 184 1.82 -13.21 -18.76
C PHE A 184 0.56 -13.45 -19.60
N GLU A 185 0.59 -13.11 -20.89
CA GLU A 185 -0.48 -13.46 -21.83
C GLU A 185 -0.60 -14.98 -21.99
N GLU A 186 0.52 -15.72 -22.11
CA GLU A 186 0.45 -17.19 -22.19
C GLU A 186 -0.07 -17.82 -20.89
N ALA A 187 0.22 -17.20 -19.74
CA ALA A 187 -0.32 -17.63 -18.44
C ALA A 187 -1.81 -17.31 -18.26
N GLY A 188 -2.45 -16.60 -19.20
CA GLY A 188 -3.82 -16.11 -19.06
C GLY A 188 -3.98 -15.05 -17.96
N MET A 189 -2.87 -14.40 -17.60
CA MET A 189 -2.73 -13.45 -16.50
C MET A 189 -2.25 -12.10 -17.03
N SER A 190 -2.94 -11.54 -18.02
CA SER A 190 -2.53 -10.32 -18.73
C SER A 190 -2.18 -9.17 -17.78
N LEU A 191 -1.03 -8.54 -18.04
CA LEU A 191 -0.60 -7.33 -17.35
C LEU A 191 -1.38 -6.11 -17.88
N ARG A 192 -1.80 -5.24 -16.96
CA ARG A 192 -2.57 -4.03 -17.27
C ARG A 192 -2.14 -2.88 -16.36
N LYS A 193 -2.72 -1.70 -16.60
CA LYS A 193 -2.46 -0.48 -15.80
C LYS A 193 -0.99 -0.11 -15.78
N TRP A 194 -0.34 -0.27 -16.93
CA TRP A 194 1.05 0.10 -17.08
C TRP A 194 1.25 1.56 -16.71
N ASN A 195 2.23 1.82 -15.86
CA ASN A 195 2.60 3.17 -15.48
C ASN A 195 4.12 3.31 -15.40
N THR A 196 4.65 4.46 -15.78
CA THR A 196 6.08 4.73 -15.88
C THR A 196 6.44 6.17 -15.51
N ASN A 197 7.69 6.33 -15.09
CA ASN A 197 8.30 7.62 -14.83
C ASN A 197 8.75 8.38 -16.08
N SER A 198 8.79 7.70 -17.23
CA SER A 198 9.32 8.23 -18.48
C SER A 198 8.19 8.40 -19.48
N LYS A 199 7.92 9.65 -19.86
CA LYS A 199 6.97 9.98 -20.94
C LYS A 199 7.33 9.33 -22.27
N GLU A 200 8.61 9.08 -22.50
CA GLU A 200 9.09 8.38 -23.69
C GLU A 200 8.68 6.91 -23.66
N LEU A 201 8.83 6.23 -22.51
CA LEU A 201 8.38 4.86 -22.35
C LEU A 201 6.86 4.75 -22.45
N GLU A 202 6.13 5.68 -21.84
CA GLU A 202 4.65 5.74 -21.90
C GLU A 202 4.14 5.78 -23.35
N ARG A 203 4.77 6.64 -24.17
CA ARG A 203 4.47 6.74 -25.59
C ARG A 203 4.78 5.44 -26.33
N LEU A 204 5.96 4.85 -26.10
CA LEU A 204 6.38 3.62 -26.78
C LEU A 204 5.50 2.42 -26.39
N CYS A 205 5.11 2.31 -25.12
CA CYS A 205 4.15 1.29 -24.66
C CYS A 205 2.80 1.45 -25.36
N THR A 206 2.30 2.68 -25.50
CA THR A 206 1.05 2.98 -26.21
C THR A 206 1.15 2.60 -27.70
N GLU A 207 2.25 2.94 -28.37
CA GLU A 207 2.49 2.60 -29.78
C GLU A 207 2.58 1.07 -30.00
N ASN A 208 3.11 0.33 -29.03
CA ASN A 208 3.19 -1.14 -29.05
C ASN A 208 1.95 -1.86 -28.47
N LYS A 209 0.82 -1.14 -28.30
CA LYS A 209 -0.46 -1.67 -27.80
C LYS A 209 -0.42 -2.30 -26.40
N VAL A 210 0.55 -1.90 -25.58
CA VAL A 210 0.54 -2.25 -24.16
C VAL A 210 -0.61 -1.48 -23.50
N PRO A 211 -1.49 -2.13 -22.71
CA PRO A 211 -2.67 -1.48 -22.12
C PRO A 211 -2.27 -0.52 -20.99
N VAL A 212 -1.98 0.73 -21.37
CA VAL A 212 -1.83 1.87 -20.47
C VAL A 212 -3.23 2.32 -20.02
N GLU A 213 -3.43 2.59 -18.73
CA GLU A 213 -4.74 2.98 -18.22
C GLU A 213 -5.08 4.43 -18.64
N ASP A 214 -6.18 4.60 -19.39
CA ASP A 214 -6.82 5.91 -19.57
C ASP A 214 -7.45 6.34 -18.23
N SER A 215 -6.97 7.45 -17.68
CA SER A 215 -7.33 7.97 -16.36
C SER A 215 -8.72 8.64 -16.29
N ASN A 216 -9.75 8.11 -16.96
CA ASN A 216 -11.08 8.73 -17.00
C ASN A 216 -12.12 7.93 -16.22
N CYS A 217 -12.60 8.49 -15.10
CA CYS A 217 -13.99 8.47 -14.62
C CYS A 217 -14.05 8.75 -13.11
N LEU A 218 -14.35 9.98 -12.67
CA LEU A 218 -14.79 10.23 -11.28
C LEU A 218 -15.81 11.38 -11.18
N SER A 219 -17.09 11.03 -11.02
CA SER A 219 -18.21 11.93 -10.67
C SER A 219 -18.31 12.17 -9.16
N GLU A 220 -18.94 13.28 -8.72
CA GLU A 220 -19.13 13.76 -7.33
C GLU A 220 -19.89 12.85 -6.34
N LEU A 221 -19.46 11.61 -6.14
CA LEU A 221 -20.11 10.62 -5.25
C LEU A 221 -19.18 10.17 -4.12
N GLY A 222 -19.73 9.68 -3.01
CA GLY A 222 -18.98 9.13 -1.86
C GLY A 222 -17.99 7.99 -2.20
N VAL A 223 -18.08 7.40 -3.39
CA VAL A 223 -17.09 6.44 -3.96
C VAL A 223 -15.75 7.08 -4.29
N VAL A 224 -15.69 8.40 -4.55
CA VAL A 224 -14.47 9.06 -5.03
C VAL A 224 -13.35 9.09 -3.98
N PRO A 225 -13.56 9.54 -2.73
CA PRO A 225 -12.52 9.48 -1.70
C PRO A 225 -12.05 8.04 -1.43
N LEU A 226 -12.97 7.07 -1.49
CA LEU A 226 -12.67 5.66 -1.31
C LEU A 226 -11.74 5.13 -2.42
N ARG A 227 -12.03 5.46 -3.69
CA ARG A 227 -11.18 5.11 -4.84
C ARG A 227 -9.83 5.81 -4.78
N ALA A 228 -9.81 7.09 -4.42
CA ALA A 228 -8.58 7.85 -4.32
C ALA A 228 -7.63 7.26 -3.26
N ILE A 229 -8.13 6.92 -2.07
CA ILE A 229 -7.32 6.28 -1.02
C ILE A 229 -6.75 4.94 -1.47
N THR A 230 -7.54 4.11 -2.16
CA THR A 230 -7.03 2.82 -2.67
C THR A 230 -5.98 2.96 -3.76
N ARG A 231 -5.85 4.14 -4.38
CA ARG A 231 -4.81 4.45 -5.36
C ARG A 231 -3.54 5.00 -4.72
N VAL A 232 -3.60 5.49 -3.48
CA VAL A 232 -2.41 5.98 -2.77
C VAL A 232 -1.63 4.80 -2.22
N PHE A 233 -0.63 4.38 -2.99
CA PHE A 233 0.36 3.40 -2.55
C PHE A 233 1.54 4.15 -1.91
N ASP A 234 1.69 4.00 -0.59
CA ASP A 234 2.77 4.61 0.21
C ASP A 234 3.28 3.58 1.24
N PRO A 235 4.02 2.55 0.80
CA PRO A 235 4.48 1.47 1.67
C PRO A 235 5.57 1.93 2.64
N VAL A 236 6.38 2.92 2.24
CA VAL A 236 7.46 3.50 3.05
C VAL A 236 6.95 4.55 4.03
N GLY A 237 5.87 5.26 3.69
CA GLY A 237 5.24 6.25 4.57
C GLY A 237 5.71 7.68 4.34
N PHE A 238 6.22 8.05 3.18
CA PHE A 238 6.60 9.45 2.89
C PHE A 238 5.39 10.37 2.91
N LEU A 239 4.24 9.87 2.45
CA LEU A 239 2.99 10.59 2.37
C LEU A 239 2.09 10.32 3.58
N SER A 240 2.60 9.70 4.65
CA SER A 240 1.83 9.40 5.85
C SER A 240 1.03 10.57 6.42
N PRO A 241 1.51 11.84 6.41
CA PRO A 241 0.71 13.01 6.83
C PRO A 241 -0.53 13.25 5.96
N VAL A 242 -0.46 12.96 4.67
CA VAL A 242 -1.59 13.08 3.73
C VAL A 242 -2.49 11.85 3.84
N VAL A 243 -1.90 10.66 3.84
CA VAL A 243 -2.61 9.38 3.92
C VAL A 243 -3.42 9.28 5.20
N ILE A 244 -2.91 9.75 6.34
CA ILE A 244 -3.68 9.72 7.59
C ILE A 244 -4.90 10.64 7.51
N ARG A 245 -4.79 11.84 6.93
CA ARG A 245 -5.95 12.74 6.76
C ARG A 245 -7.01 12.11 5.86
N LEU A 246 -6.60 11.48 4.76
CA LEU A 246 -7.52 10.74 3.90
C LEU A 246 -8.21 9.58 4.63
N LYS A 247 -7.46 8.79 5.42
CA LYS A 247 -8.02 7.71 6.25
C LYS A 247 -9.01 8.21 7.29
N LEU A 248 -8.72 9.37 7.90
CA LEU A 248 -9.62 10.01 8.87
C LEU A 248 -10.90 10.50 8.20
N LEU A 249 -10.80 11.17 7.05
CA LEU A 249 -11.96 11.58 6.27
C LEU A 249 -12.83 10.37 5.89
N LEU A 250 -12.21 9.27 5.49
CA LEU A 250 -12.92 8.03 5.18
C LEU A 250 -13.62 7.44 6.40
N GLN A 251 -12.96 7.47 7.57
CA GLN A 251 -13.57 7.07 8.83
C GLN A 251 -14.80 7.94 9.14
N ASP A 252 -14.71 9.25 8.93
CA ASP A 252 -15.81 10.20 9.17
C ASP A 252 -16.98 9.96 8.20
N ILE A 253 -16.71 9.78 6.90
CA ILE A 253 -17.69 9.37 5.88
C ILE A 253 -18.41 8.09 6.28
N TRP A 254 -17.70 7.08 6.77
CA TRP A 254 -18.34 5.84 7.19
C TRP A 254 -19.20 6.00 8.44
N THR A 255 -18.80 6.88 9.36
CA THR A 255 -19.57 7.15 10.58
C THR A 255 -20.77 8.07 10.36
N SER A 256 -20.80 8.85 9.28
CA SER A 256 -21.96 9.69 8.93
C SER A 256 -23.16 8.87 8.42
N GLY A 257 -22.93 7.60 8.06
CA GLY A 257 -23.99 6.67 7.69
C GLY A 257 -24.52 6.83 6.26
N ILE A 258 -23.92 7.73 5.47
CA ILE A 258 -24.26 7.94 4.06
C ILE A 258 -23.97 6.68 3.23
N ASP A 259 -24.77 6.44 2.20
CA ASP A 259 -24.48 5.40 1.22
C ASP A 259 -23.49 5.89 0.15
N TRP A 260 -22.88 4.95 -0.56
CA TRP A 260 -21.75 5.22 -1.46
C TRP A 260 -22.14 6.06 -2.69
N ASP A 261 -23.39 6.00 -3.10
CA ASP A 261 -24.03 6.73 -4.19
C ASP A 261 -24.72 8.02 -3.75
N GLU A 262 -24.58 8.40 -2.47
CA GLU A 262 -25.10 9.67 -1.95
C GLU A 262 -24.03 10.77 -1.99
N GLU A 263 -24.49 12.02 -2.10
CA GLU A 263 -23.61 13.19 -2.05
C GLU A 263 -22.98 13.35 -0.66
N LEU A 264 -21.73 13.82 -0.64
CA LEU A 264 -21.03 14.09 0.60
C LEU A 264 -21.67 15.28 1.33
N PRO A 265 -21.89 15.19 2.67
CA PRO A 265 -22.29 16.33 3.48
C PRO A 265 -21.34 17.51 3.29
N CYS A 266 -21.86 18.75 3.32
CA CYS A 266 -21.07 19.95 3.01
C CYS A 266 -19.76 20.05 3.79
N SER A 267 -19.72 19.63 5.06
CA SER A 267 -18.49 19.63 5.87
C SER A 267 -17.42 18.68 5.33
N LEU A 268 -17.80 17.45 4.97
CA LEU A 268 -16.89 16.44 4.43
C LEU A 268 -16.49 16.77 2.97
N LYS A 269 -17.40 17.40 2.21
CA LYS A 269 -17.11 17.90 0.86
C LYS A 269 -16.05 19.00 0.91
N SER A 270 -16.15 19.95 1.82
CA SER A 270 -15.13 21.01 1.98
C SER A 270 -13.77 20.44 2.38
N GLU A 271 -13.72 19.53 3.35
CA GLU A 271 -12.46 18.88 3.77
C GLU A 271 -11.84 18.05 2.62
N TRP A 272 -12.67 17.38 1.81
CA TRP A 272 -12.22 16.69 0.60
C TRP A 272 -11.64 17.64 -0.44
N ILE A 273 -12.30 18.77 -0.72
CA ILE A 273 -11.84 19.76 -1.71
C ILE A 273 -10.52 20.38 -1.25
N GLU A 274 -10.39 20.73 0.04
CA GLU A 274 -9.16 21.25 0.62
C GLU A 274 -8.01 20.26 0.46
N LEU A 275 -8.22 18.98 0.84
CA LEU A 275 -7.23 17.93 0.64
C LEU A 275 -6.82 17.78 -0.83
N CYS A 276 -7.78 17.79 -1.75
CA CYS A 276 -7.51 17.72 -3.18
C CYS A 276 -6.67 18.91 -3.68
N SER A 277 -6.86 20.11 -3.10
CA SER A 277 -6.11 21.31 -3.47
C SER A 277 -4.64 21.27 -3.02
N GLU A 278 -4.34 20.57 -1.93
CA GLU A 278 -2.98 20.42 -1.40
C GLU A 278 -2.16 19.33 -2.13
N ILE A 279 -2.80 18.28 -2.64
CA ILE A 279 -2.08 17.17 -3.28
C ILE A 279 -1.17 17.63 -4.44
N PRO A 280 -1.56 18.61 -5.30
CA PRO A 280 -0.66 19.21 -6.26
C PRO A 280 0.71 19.64 -5.73
N GLU A 281 0.80 20.06 -4.46
CA GLU A 281 2.03 20.52 -3.80
C GLU A 281 3.01 19.37 -3.51
N LEU A 282 2.54 18.12 -3.46
CA LEU A 282 3.40 16.94 -3.27
C LEU A 282 4.43 16.79 -4.40
N LYS A 283 4.19 17.38 -5.58
CA LYS A 283 5.18 17.47 -6.67
C LYS A 283 6.49 18.14 -6.23
N SER A 284 6.42 19.07 -5.28
CA SER A 284 7.58 19.83 -4.82
C SER A 284 8.46 19.03 -3.86
N ILE A 285 7.95 17.91 -3.33
CA ILE A 285 8.68 17.06 -2.40
C ILE A 285 9.71 16.27 -3.20
N LEU A 286 10.97 16.63 -3.01
CA LEU A 286 12.10 15.88 -3.53
C LEU A 286 12.54 14.87 -2.47
N ILE A 287 12.49 13.58 -2.82
CA ILE A 287 12.93 12.50 -1.94
C ILE A 287 14.33 12.07 -2.39
N PRO A 288 15.37 12.28 -1.57
CA PRO A 288 16.71 11.82 -1.88
C PRO A 288 16.74 10.28 -1.93
N ARG A 289 17.15 9.71 -3.07
CA ARG A 289 17.28 8.25 -3.24
C ARG A 289 18.39 7.65 -2.37
N TYR A 290 19.43 8.43 -2.09
CA TYR A 290 20.58 8.01 -1.29
C TYR A 290 20.49 8.57 0.12
N TYR A 291 20.48 7.72 1.15
CA TYR A 291 20.34 8.18 2.54
C TYR A 291 21.53 9.02 3.05
N LEU A 292 22.71 8.95 2.43
CA LEU A 292 23.86 9.79 2.81
C LEU A 292 24.10 10.92 1.80
N TRP A 293 23.08 11.32 1.03
CA TRP A 293 23.17 12.36 0.00
C TRP A 293 23.73 13.71 0.49
N ASN A 294 23.52 14.01 1.77
CA ASN A 294 23.98 15.24 2.43
C ASN A 294 25.28 15.03 3.24
N ILE A 295 25.88 13.84 3.21
CA ILE A 295 27.11 13.50 3.93
C ILE A 295 28.28 13.53 2.95
N LYS A 296 29.24 14.43 3.19
CA LYS A 296 30.48 14.54 2.40
C LYS A 296 31.71 14.01 3.13
N ASP A 297 31.61 13.90 4.45
CA ASP A 297 32.70 13.51 5.33
C ASP A 297 32.70 12.00 5.58
N GLU A 298 33.82 11.47 6.07
CA GLU A 298 33.93 10.05 6.40
C GLU A 298 33.01 9.68 7.57
N VAL A 299 32.17 8.66 7.35
CA VAL A 299 31.20 8.16 8.34
C VAL A 299 31.93 7.46 9.48
N GLU A 300 31.64 7.86 10.71
CA GLU A 300 32.14 7.22 11.94
C GLU A 300 31.13 6.18 12.46
N SER A 301 29.85 6.55 12.54
CA SER A 301 28.81 5.66 13.05
C SER A 301 27.42 5.95 12.48
N LEU A 302 26.57 4.93 12.53
CA LEU A 302 25.18 4.96 12.06
C LEU A 302 24.25 4.46 13.16
N ALA A 303 23.10 5.13 13.31
CA ALA A 303 22.05 4.75 14.23
C ALA A 303 20.66 5.03 13.63
N LEU A 304 19.64 4.35 14.15
CA LEU A 304 18.24 4.64 13.86
C LEU A 304 17.64 5.44 15.00
N HIS A 305 17.02 6.57 14.68
CA HIS A 305 16.26 7.37 15.63
C HIS A 305 14.80 7.35 15.21
N SER A 306 13.96 6.72 16.04
CA SER A 306 12.54 6.54 15.75
C SER A 306 11.70 7.30 16.77
N PHE A 307 10.75 8.09 16.28
CA PHE A 307 9.84 8.92 17.09
C PHE A 307 8.39 8.48 16.90
N SER A 308 7.61 8.45 17.98
CA SER A 308 6.16 8.20 17.94
C SER A 308 5.36 9.30 18.60
N ASP A 309 4.19 9.58 18.03
CA ASP A 309 3.20 10.52 18.57
C ASP A 309 1.78 9.95 18.40
N SER A 310 0.83 10.42 19.21
CA SER A 310 -0.55 9.94 19.24
C SER A 310 -1.54 11.04 19.60
N SER A 311 -2.63 11.07 18.85
CA SER A 311 -3.78 11.93 19.09
C SER A 311 -5.05 11.10 19.32
N LYS A 312 -6.16 11.76 19.65
CA LYS A 312 -7.47 11.09 19.73
C LYS A 312 -7.92 10.50 18.40
N ARG A 313 -7.55 11.12 17.27
CA ARG A 313 -7.98 10.71 15.92
C ARG A 313 -7.08 9.64 15.31
N GLY A 314 -5.78 9.67 15.59
CA GLY A 314 -4.83 8.68 15.07
C GLY A 314 -3.48 8.74 15.75
N TYR A 315 -2.66 7.74 15.49
CA TYR A 315 -1.31 7.62 16.02
C TYR A 315 -0.33 7.25 14.91
N GLY A 316 0.92 7.65 15.07
CA GLY A 316 1.94 7.48 14.04
C GLY A 316 3.35 7.38 14.60
N CYS A 317 4.27 7.00 13.72
CA CYS A 317 5.67 6.91 14.01
C CYS A 317 6.51 7.22 12.77
N VAL A 318 7.73 7.70 12.97
CA VAL A 318 8.71 7.99 11.94
C VAL A 318 10.09 7.48 12.37
N THR A 319 10.90 7.02 11.43
CA THR A 319 12.28 6.58 11.65
C THR A 319 13.24 7.31 10.73
N TYR A 320 14.31 7.83 11.31
CA TYR A 320 15.40 8.51 10.63
C TYR A 320 16.69 7.71 10.75
N LEU A 321 17.51 7.75 9.70
CA LEU A 321 18.92 7.40 9.75
C LEU A 321 19.67 8.58 10.35
N TRP A 322 20.46 8.29 11.38
CA TRP A 322 21.35 9.23 12.04
C TRP A 322 22.79 8.85 11.72
N VAL A 323 23.54 9.80 11.18
CA VAL A 323 24.91 9.60 10.71
C VAL A 323 25.81 10.53 11.49
N VAL A 324 26.83 9.98 12.15
CA VAL A 324 27.90 10.76 12.77
C VAL A 324 29.15 10.58 11.93
N CYS A 325 29.75 11.69 11.51
CA CYS A 325 31.00 11.73 10.77
C CYS A 325 32.19 11.90 11.72
N LYS A 326 33.39 11.49 11.30
CA LYS A 326 34.61 11.57 12.14
C LYS A 326 35.01 12.98 12.57
N ASN A 327 34.54 14.00 11.85
CA ASN A 327 34.75 15.40 12.20
C ASN A 327 33.72 15.94 13.20
N GLY A 328 32.80 15.09 13.68
CA GLY A 328 31.70 15.44 14.57
C GLY A 328 30.45 15.97 13.87
N ASN A 329 30.46 16.12 12.54
CA ASN A 329 29.26 16.51 11.80
C ASN A 329 28.21 15.41 11.88
N VAL A 330 26.95 15.85 11.96
CA VAL A 330 25.80 14.96 11.96
C VAL A 330 24.96 15.22 10.74
N GLY A 331 24.55 14.16 10.05
CA GLY A 331 23.46 14.24 9.08
C GLY A 331 22.32 13.31 9.44
N THR A 332 21.15 13.68 8.94
CA THR A 332 19.91 12.93 9.14
C THR A 332 19.20 12.73 7.82
N SER A 333 18.58 11.56 7.68
CA SER A 333 17.77 11.21 6.52
C SER A 333 16.54 10.44 6.95
N PHE A 334 15.39 10.80 6.40
CA PHE A 334 14.14 10.07 6.62
C PHE A 334 14.25 8.67 6.00
N ILE A 335 13.87 7.61 6.73
CA ILE A 335 13.80 6.25 6.19
C ILE A 335 12.36 5.87 5.88
N SER A 336 11.49 5.90 6.90
CA SER A 336 10.12 5.39 6.79
C SER A 336 9.25 5.93 7.92
N SER A 337 7.96 6.04 7.65
CA SER A 337 6.96 6.35 8.67
C SER A 337 5.73 5.47 8.54
N LYS A 338 4.89 5.46 9.57
CA LYS A 338 3.65 4.69 9.57
C LYS A 338 2.61 5.36 10.43
N SER A 339 1.41 5.49 9.90
CA SER A 339 0.25 6.07 10.59
C SER A 339 -0.95 5.11 10.61
N ARG A 340 -1.77 5.24 11.65
CA ARG A 340 -3.02 4.48 11.83
C ARG A 340 -4.10 5.36 12.44
N GLU A 341 -5.32 5.18 11.94
CA GLU A 341 -6.53 5.73 12.53
C GLU A 341 -6.80 5.11 13.92
N SER A 342 -7.32 5.94 14.82
CA SER A 342 -7.74 5.47 16.13
C SER A 342 -8.97 4.57 16.01
N PRO A 343 -9.08 3.51 16.83
CA PRO A 343 -10.30 2.70 16.87
C PRO A 343 -11.52 3.54 17.23
N LEU A 344 -12.65 3.33 16.54
CA LEU A 344 -13.92 4.04 16.79
C LEU A 344 -14.37 3.96 18.26
N LYS A 345 -14.16 2.80 18.89
CA LYS A 345 -14.28 2.67 20.35
C LYS A 345 -13.00 3.22 20.97
N THR A 346 -13.01 4.53 21.22
CA THR A 346 -11.84 5.29 21.61
C THR A 346 -11.26 4.74 22.92
N GLY A 347 -9.97 4.40 22.89
CA GLY A 347 -9.19 4.17 24.12
C GLY A 347 -8.84 5.50 24.78
N SER A 348 -8.39 5.46 26.04
CA SER A 348 -7.78 6.64 26.67
C SER A 348 -6.52 7.06 25.90
N LEU A 349 -6.17 8.35 25.92
CA LEU A 349 -4.98 8.87 25.23
C LEU A 349 -3.69 8.08 25.55
N PRO A 350 -3.39 7.71 26.82
CA PRO A 350 -2.21 6.88 27.12
C PRO A 350 -2.19 5.51 26.45
N ARG A 351 -3.37 4.94 26.13
CA ARG A 351 -3.44 3.67 25.39
C ARG A 351 -3.17 3.87 23.92
N LEU A 352 -3.52 5.02 23.35
CA LEU A 352 -3.19 5.38 21.97
C LEU A 352 -1.70 5.67 21.85
N GLU A 353 -1.12 6.42 22.79
CA GLU A 353 0.33 6.63 22.90
C GLU A 353 1.10 5.29 22.99
N LEU A 354 0.60 4.34 23.80
CA LEU A 354 1.18 3.00 23.88
C LEU A 354 1.08 2.24 22.53
N LEU A 355 0.00 2.43 21.76
CA LEU A 355 -0.12 1.86 20.41
C LEU A 355 0.85 2.52 19.43
N GLY A 356 1.08 3.84 19.54
CA GLY A 356 2.10 4.57 18.81
C GLY A 356 3.50 4.01 19.09
N ALA A 357 3.86 3.83 20.35
CA ALA A 357 5.14 3.24 20.77
C ALA A 357 5.30 1.78 20.29
N LEU A 358 4.22 0.99 20.31
CA LEU A 358 4.26 -0.37 19.76
C LEU A 358 4.46 -0.36 18.24
N LEU A 359 3.79 0.54 17.52
CA LEU A 359 3.95 0.71 16.08
C LEU A 359 5.38 1.10 15.72
N LEU A 360 5.96 2.02 16.50
CA LEU A 360 7.34 2.48 16.41
C LEU A 360 8.34 1.33 16.50
N VAL A 361 8.26 0.56 17.58
CA VAL A 361 9.21 -0.53 17.87
C VAL A 361 9.14 -1.61 16.79
N ARG A 362 7.94 -1.92 16.30
CA ARG A 362 7.75 -2.85 15.18
C ARG A 362 8.35 -2.34 13.88
N LEU A 363 8.15 -1.05 13.56
CA LEU A 363 8.68 -0.45 12.33
C LEU A 363 10.21 -0.44 12.36
N ALA A 364 10.79 0.14 13.41
CA ALA A 364 12.23 0.25 13.57
C ALA A 364 12.93 -1.10 13.64
N SER A 365 12.32 -2.12 14.28
CA SER A 365 12.89 -3.47 14.29
C SER A 365 12.92 -4.12 12.91
N ARG A 366 11.93 -3.86 12.06
CA ARG A 366 11.94 -4.34 10.67
C ARG A 366 13.03 -3.64 9.87
N ILE A 367 13.09 -2.31 9.96
CA ILE A 367 14.12 -1.50 9.30
C ILE A 367 15.51 -1.98 9.72
N ALA A 368 15.77 -2.08 11.03
CA ALA A 368 17.07 -2.52 11.56
C ALA A 368 17.48 -3.92 11.07
N LYS A 369 16.53 -4.84 10.90
CA LYS A 369 16.78 -6.19 10.36
C LYS A 369 17.06 -6.19 8.87
N SER A 370 16.56 -5.21 8.14
CA SER A 370 16.93 -5.03 6.75
C SER A 370 18.40 -4.62 6.62
N PHE A 371 19.04 -4.05 7.65
CA PHE A 371 20.46 -3.65 7.60
C PHE A 371 21.40 -4.85 7.75
N LYS A 372 22.41 -5.01 6.86
CA LYS A 372 23.45 -6.06 7.00
C LYS A 372 24.19 -6.01 8.31
N TYR A 373 24.45 -4.79 8.77
CA TYR A 373 25.22 -4.50 9.95
C TYR A 373 24.27 -4.07 11.07
N LYS A 374 24.67 -4.43 12.28
CA LYS A 374 23.89 -4.11 13.47
C LYS A 374 23.94 -2.61 13.73
N LEU A 375 22.80 -1.95 13.58
CA LEU A 375 22.62 -0.55 13.96
C LEU A 375 22.22 -0.41 15.43
N ALA A 376 22.67 0.67 16.06
CA ALA A 376 22.05 1.15 17.29
C ALA A 376 20.64 1.70 16.95
N VAL A 377 19.65 1.43 17.81
CA VAL A 377 18.26 1.88 17.60
C VAL A 377 17.79 2.60 18.85
N TYR A 378 17.32 3.83 18.67
CA TYR A 378 16.80 4.70 19.72
C TYR A 378 15.31 4.95 19.50
N TYR A 379 14.53 4.74 20.56
CA TYR A 379 13.08 4.91 20.57
C TYR A 379 12.71 6.14 21.38
N TRP A 380 11.98 7.07 20.77
CA TRP A 380 11.60 8.34 21.37
C TRP A 380 10.08 8.45 21.47
N THR A 381 9.61 8.82 22.66
CA THR A 381 8.22 9.18 22.94
C THR A 381 8.22 10.39 23.89
N ASP A 382 7.28 11.30 23.67
CA ASP A 382 6.99 12.44 24.53
C ASP A 382 6.05 12.08 25.70
N SER A 383 5.44 10.89 25.67
CA SER A 383 4.58 10.41 26.75
C SER A 383 5.39 9.83 27.91
N THR A 384 5.51 10.60 28.99
CA THR A 384 6.06 10.15 30.27
C THR A 384 5.31 8.94 30.81
N ILE A 385 3.99 8.83 30.57
CA ILE A 385 3.18 7.70 31.02
C ILE A 385 3.62 6.42 30.32
N VAL A 386 3.73 6.45 28.99
CA VAL A 386 4.20 5.29 28.21
C VAL A 386 5.62 4.92 28.59
N TYR A 387 6.51 5.91 28.75
CA TYR A 387 7.87 5.69 29.23
C TYR A 387 7.91 4.94 30.57
N CYS A 388 7.14 5.40 31.57
CA CYS A 388 7.05 4.72 32.87
C CYS A 388 6.44 3.32 32.76
N TRP A 389 5.45 3.12 31.88
CA TRP A 389 4.87 1.79 31.64
C TRP A 389 5.87 0.84 31.01
N VAL A 390 6.64 1.27 30.01
CA VAL A 390 7.67 0.48 29.34
C VAL A 390 8.77 0.06 30.31
N LYS A 391 9.13 0.90 31.28
CA LYS A 391 10.09 0.56 32.34
C LYS A 391 9.53 -0.29 33.48
N SER A 392 8.22 -0.53 33.50
CA SER A 392 7.55 -1.29 34.54
C SER A 392 7.37 -2.76 34.17
N CYS A 393 7.19 -3.61 35.18
CA CYS A 393 6.83 -5.02 34.97
C CYS A 393 5.41 -5.13 34.35
N PRO A 394 5.25 -5.79 33.18
CA PRO A 394 3.95 -5.89 32.49
C PRO A 394 2.83 -6.55 33.31
N ASP A 395 3.16 -7.45 34.23
CA ASP A 395 2.20 -8.18 35.07
C ASP A 395 1.35 -7.27 35.98
N LYS A 396 1.81 -6.04 36.21
CA LYS A 396 1.08 -5.04 37.01
C LYS A 396 -0.14 -4.47 36.26
N PHE A 397 -0.26 -4.70 34.96
CA PHE A 397 -1.26 -4.05 34.12
C PHE A 397 -2.33 -5.01 33.60
N LYS A 398 -3.48 -4.43 33.22
CA LYS A 398 -4.57 -5.17 32.56
C LYS A 398 -4.10 -5.75 31.22
N PRO A 399 -4.73 -6.84 30.73
CA PRO A 399 -4.27 -7.58 29.54
C PRO A 399 -3.97 -6.73 28.30
N PHE A 400 -4.77 -5.69 28.03
CA PHE A 400 -4.53 -4.80 26.90
C PHE A 400 -3.15 -4.14 26.95
N VAL A 401 -2.79 -3.57 28.11
CA VAL A 401 -1.52 -2.85 28.29
C VAL A 401 -0.39 -3.86 28.45
N LYS A 402 -0.59 -4.89 29.28
CA LYS A 402 0.38 -5.96 29.53
C LYS A 402 0.93 -6.56 28.24
N ASN A 403 0.07 -7.09 27.36
CA ASN A 403 0.50 -7.80 26.16
C ASN A 403 1.32 -6.90 25.20
N ARG A 404 1.06 -5.59 25.20
CA ARG A 404 1.76 -4.62 24.34
C ARG A 404 3.10 -4.22 24.93
N LEU A 405 3.18 -4.10 26.25
CA LEU A 405 4.45 -3.87 26.96
C LEU A 405 5.38 -5.07 26.82
N GLU A 406 4.87 -6.30 26.97
CA GLU A 406 5.65 -7.52 26.75
C GLU A 406 6.25 -7.56 25.34
N GLU A 407 5.47 -7.18 24.33
CA GLU A 407 5.95 -7.14 22.96
C GLU A 407 7.00 -6.03 22.74
N ILE A 408 6.77 -4.83 23.28
CA ILE A 408 7.75 -3.72 23.23
C ILE A 408 9.07 -4.18 23.85
N GLN A 409 9.04 -4.63 25.11
CA GLN A 409 10.23 -5.06 25.85
C GLN A 409 10.96 -6.23 25.18
N LYS A 410 10.21 -7.17 24.56
CA LYS A 410 10.78 -8.28 23.81
C LYS A 410 11.55 -7.83 22.57
N ILE A 411 11.05 -6.80 21.86
CA ILE A 411 11.67 -6.32 20.62
C ILE A 411 12.80 -5.33 20.91
N SER A 412 12.59 -4.41 21.84
CA SER A 412 13.51 -3.32 22.15
C SER A 412 14.66 -3.76 23.10
N GLY A 413 14.46 -4.85 23.85
CA GLY A 413 15.42 -5.38 24.80
C GLY A 413 15.25 -4.82 26.23
N PRO A 414 15.93 -5.42 27.23
CA PRO A 414 15.75 -5.11 28.65
C PRO A 414 16.31 -3.74 29.10
N SER A 415 16.94 -2.98 28.19
CA SER A 415 17.63 -1.71 28.47
C SER A 415 16.91 -0.46 27.95
N CYS A 416 15.64 -0.56 27.53
CA CYS A 416 14.84 0.57 27.06
C CYS A 416 14.15 1.36 28.19
#